data_AF-F3YB84-F1
#
_entry.id   AF-F3YB84-F1
#
_cell.length_a   1.000
_cell.length_b   1.000
_cell.length_c   1.000
_cell.angle_alpha   90.00
_cell.angle_beta   90.00
_cell.angle_gamma   90.00
#
_symmetry.space_group_name_H-M   'P 1'
#
loop_
_entity.id
_entity.type
_entity.pdbx_description
1 polymer ?
#
loop_
_entity_poly.entity_id
_entity_poly.type
_entity_poly.pdbx_seq_one_letter_code
_entity_poly.pdbx_strand_id
1 'polypeptide(L)'
;MVIMSQVIKEFKISKYFMFGIISGIVIQLFFATFKIVTLNAFVSGNEAASPMNTSQTALYVWVTQMLFAIVPWNVNGKDFDSIRTGSIASELIRPIGLFKLIFVKTISWRMVSFLTRAIPIFFIAFILIHLLSLDELIIQLPTFGYFLMFLISVTFSLILSTLITVLLYSLAFFFTSISNFIGAISSLAFVLSGMIIPLAFYPKQLLFF
;
A
#
# COMPACT_ATOMS: atom_id res chain seq x y z
N MET A 1 -17.36 -16.00 -8.96
CA MET A 1 -18.43 -15.02 -9.28
C MET A 1 -18.51 -13.87 -8.27
N VAL A 2 -18.55 -14.14 -6.95
CA VAL A 2 -18.73 -13.09 -5.90
C VAL A 2 -17.59 -12.08 -5.81
N ILE A 3 -16.33 -12.49 -5.95
CA ILE A 3 -15.19 -11.54 -5.91
C ILE A 3 -15.23 -10.59 -7.11
N MET A 4 -15.46 -11.12 -8.31
CA MET A 4 -15.48 -10.32 -9.54
C MET A 4 -16.58 -9.26 -9.52
N SER A 5 -17.80 -9.62 -9.10
CA SER A 5 -18.88 -8.64 -8.97
C SER A 5 -18.55 -7.55 -7.96
N GLN A 6 -17.83 -7.89 -6.89
CA GLN A 6 -17.45 -6.94 -5.87
C GLN A 6 -16.32 -6.00 -6.31
N VAL A 7 -15.33 -6.51 -7.03
CA VAL A 7 -14.30 -5.69 -7.69
C VAL A 7 -14.94 -4.68 -8.65
N ILE A 8 -15.90 -5.12 -9.48
CA ILE A 8 -16.61 -4.23 -10.41
C ILE A 8 -17.37 -3.13 -9.65
N LYS A 9 -18.01 -3.47 -8.53
CA LYS A 9 -18.71 -2.50 -7.68
C LYS A 9 -17.73 -1.45 -7.14
N GLU A 10 -16.59 -1.87 -6.60
CA GLU A 10 -15.59 -0.95 -6.05
C GLU A 10 -14.99 -0.05 -7.13
N PHE A 11 -14.77 -0.54 -8.35
CA PHE A 11 -14.39 0.30 -9.48
C PHE A 11 -15.45 1.33 -9.88
N LYS A 12 -16.74 1.00 -9.77
CA LYS A 12 -17.81 1.98 -10.00
C LYS A 12 -17.80 3.04 -8.92
N ILE A 13 -17.62 2.65 -7.65
CA ILE A 13 -17.55 3.58 -6.52
C ILE A 13 -16.34 4.52 -6.68
N SER A 14 -15.16 4.00 -7.01
CA SER A 14 -13.95 4.80 -7.15
C SER A 14 -14.07 5.92 -8.18
N LYS A 15 -14.81 5.70 -9.27
CA LYS A 15 -15.12 6.73 -10.28
C LYS A 15 -15.86 7.94 -9.70
N TYR A 16 -16.81 7.73 -8.78
CA TYR A 16 -17.52 8.82 -8.13
C TYR A 16 -16.63 9.63 -7.17
N PHE A 17 -15.55 9.04 -6.66
CA PHE A 17 -14.60 9.67 -5.74
C PHE A 17 -13.29 10.10 -6.42
N MET A 18 -13.31 10.38 -7.72
CA MET A 18 -12.12 10.66 -8.53
C MET A 18 -11.25 11.79 -7.98
N PHE A 19 -11.84 12.90 -7.51
CA PHE A 19 -11.08 14.00 -6.92
C PHE A 19 -10.29 13.59 -5.66
N GLY A 20 -10.84 12.67 -4.86
CA GLY A 20 -10.14 12.09 -3.71
C GLY A 20 -8.97 11.20 -4.13
N ILE A 21 -9.10 10.48 -5.25
CA ILE A 21 -8.03 9.67 -5.81
C ILE A 21 -6.92 10.56 -6.37
N ILE A 22 -7.27 11.59 -7.15
CA ILE A 22 -6.32 12.53 -7.75
C ILE A 22 -5.54 13.27 -6.65
N SER A 23 -6.21 13.82 -5.64
CA SER A 23 -5.53 14.48 -4.52
C SER A 23 -4.58 13.53 -3.79
N GLY A 24 -4.99 12.29 -3.55
CA GLY A 24 -4.13 11.24 -2.98
C GLY A 24 -2.91 10.92 -3.85
N ILE A 25 -3.03 10.95 -5.18
CA ILE A 25 -1.91 10.76 -6.11
C ILE A 25 -0.97 11.97 -6.04
N VAL A 26 -1.48 13.20 -6.06
CA VAL A 26 -0.68 14.43 -5.96
C VAL A 26 0.15 14.45 -4.68
N ILE A 27 -0.46 14.09 -3.54
CA ILE A 27 0.24 14.00 -2.25
C ILE A 27 1.34 12.92 -2.30
N GLN A 28 1.05 11.74 -2.87
CA GLN A 28 2.06 10.69 -3.03
C GLN A 28 3.23 11.14 -3.89
N LEU A 29 2.98 11.84 -5.00
CA LEU A 29 4.02 12.38 -5.86
C LEU A 29 4.89 13.40 -5.12
N PHE A 30 4.27 14.33 -4.39
CA PHE A 30 5.01 15.30 -3.58
C PHE A 30 5.95 14.61 -2.59
N PHE A 31 5.44 13.66 -1.80
CA PHE A 31 6.27 12.93 -0.84
C PHE A 31 7.30 12.01 -1.49
N ALA A 32 7.01 11.45 -2.67
CA ALA A 32 7.97 10.68 -3.45
C ALA A 32 9.16 11.57 -3.84
N THR A 33 8.90 12.69 -4.50
CA THR A 33 9.93 13.64 -4.94
C THR A 33 10.71 14.18 -3.75
N PHE A 34 10.04 14.58 -2.67
CA PHE A 34 10.69 15.05 -1.45
C PHE A 34 11.66 14.01 -0.87
N LYS A 35 11.23 12.73 -0.77
CA LYS A 35 12.09 11.65 -0.28
C LYS A 35 13.27 11.38 -1.20
N ILE A 36 13.06 11.38 -2.51
CA ILE A 36 14.14 11.16 -3.49
C ILE A 36 15.21 12.25 -3.38
N VAL A 37 14.81 13.53 -3.36
CA VAL A 37 15.75 14.65 -3.23
C VAL A 37 16.51 14.57 -1.91
N THR A 38 15.81 14.30 -0.80
CA THR A 38 16.43 14.21 0.53
C THR A 38 17.42 13.05 0.62
N LEU A 39 17.04 11.87 0.15
CA LEU A 39 17.93 10.70 0.20
C LEU A 39 19.10 10.84 -0.78
N ASN A 40 18.90 11.45 -1.96
CA ASN A 40 20.00 11.72 -2.88
C ASN A 40 21.03 12.70 -2.27
N ALA A 41 20.57 13.76 -1.58
CA ALA A 41 21.46 14.67 -0.86
C ALA A 41 22.24 13.96 0.25
N PHE A 42 21.62 13.00 0.94
CA PHE A 42 22.27 12.19 1.96
C PHE A 42 23.33 11.23 1.36
N VAL A 43 22.96 10.50 0.30
CA VAL A 43 23.84 9.52 -0.36
C VAL A 43 25.06 10.20 -1.00
N SER A 44 24.85 11.33 -1.69
CA SER A 44 25.95 12.10 -2.32
C SER A 44 26.91 12.73 -1.31
N GLY A 45 26.48 12.95 -0.06
CA GLY A 45 27.35 13.46 1.01
C GLY A 45 28.41 12.46 1.49
N ASN A 46 28.20 11.15 1.32
CA ASN A 46 29.17 10.11 1.65
C ASN A 46 28.91 8.82 0.87
N GLU A 47 29.19 8.85 -0.44
CA GLU A 47 28.91 7.72 -1.34
C GLU A 47 29.61 6.42 -0.93
N ALA A 48 30.84 6.52 -0.40
CA ALA A 48 31.64 5.35 -0.01
C ALA A 48 31.06 4.57 1.17
N ALA A 49 30.27 5.22 2.04
CA ALA A 49 29.62 4.58 3.18
C ALA A 49 28.15 4.22 2.92
N SER A 50 27.58 4.64 1.79
CA SER A 50 26.16 4.41 1.50
C SER A 50 25.91 2.98 0.98
N PRO A 51 24.95 2.23 1.55
CA PRO A 51 24.58 0.89 1.09
C PRO A 51 23.78 0.90 -0.22
N MET A 52 23.29 2.07 -0.67
CA MET A 52 22.52 2.25 -1.89
C MET A 52 23.03 3.44 -2.69
N ASN A 53 23.02 3.32 -4.02
CA ASN A 53 23.25 4.46 -4.91
C ASN A 53 21.96 5.29 -5.11
N THR A 54 22.09 6.45 -5.76
CA THR A 54 20.97 7.37 -6.04
C THR A 54 19.87 6.71 -6.89
N SER A 55 20.25 5.88 -7.87
CA SER A 55 19.31 5.12 -8.71
C SER A 55 18.46 4.14 -7.92
N GLN A 56 19.09 3.30 -7.11
CA GLN A 56 18.43 2.32 -6.24
C GLN A 56 17.53 3.01 -5.24
N THR A 57 17.95 4.15 -4.71
CA THR A 57 17.19 4.94 -3.76
C THR A 57 15.89 5.48 -4.38
N ALA A 58 15.97 6.05 -5.58
CA ALA A 58 14.78 6.53 -6.27
C ALA A 58 13.83 5.40 -6.65
N LEU A 59 14.37 4.28 -7.15
CA LEU A 59 13.58 3.08 -7.44
C LEU A 59 12.87 2.55 -6.20
N TYR A 60 13.56 2.48 -5.07
CA TYR A 60 12.98 2.07 -3.79
C TYR A 60 11.80 2.95 -3.44
N VAL A 61 11.96 4.28 -3.47
CA VAL A 61 10.89 5.23 -3.16
C VAL A 61 9.70 5.03 -4.10
N TRP A 62 9.91 4.95 -5.41
CA TRP A 62 8.82 4.78 -6.36
C TRP A 62 8.05 3.47 -6.17
N VAL A 63 8.76 2.35 -5.93
CA VAL A 63 8.11 1.07 -5.63
C VAL A 63 7.33 1.14 -4.32
N THR A 64 7.88 1.76 -3.27
CA THR A 64 7.15 1.96 -2.01
C THR A 64 5.87 2.78 -2.21
N GLN A 65 5.91 3.83 -3.04
CA GLN A 65 4.74 4.67 -3.33
C GLN A 65 3.68 3.91 -4.14
N MET A 66 4.08 3.09 -5.11
CA MET A 66 3.16 2.24 -5.87
C MET A 66 2.42 1.25 -4.95
N LEU A 67 3.14 0.66 -3.98
CA LEU A 67 2.59 -0.33 -3.06
C LEU A 67 1.85 0.28 -1.86
N PHE A 68 1.89 1.61 -1.69
CA PHE A 68 1.38 2.30 -0.51
C PHE A 68 -0.10 2.02 -0.19
N ALA A 69 -0.94 1.81 -1.20
CA ALA A 69 -2.36 1.50 -0.97
C ALA A 69 -2.64 0.09 -0.42
N ILE A 70 -1.65 -0.79 -0.38
CA ILE A 70 -1.77 -2.15 0.15
C ILE A 70 -1.65 -2.17 1.68
N VAL A 71 -1.23 -1.08 2.34
CA VAL A 71 -0.99 -1.06 3.81
C VAL A 71 -2.19 -1.51 4.65
N PRO A 72 -2.05 -2.43 5.63
CA PRO A 72 -3.19 -3.05 6.33
C PRO A 72 -4.01 -2.14 7.25
N TRP A 73 -3.45 -0.99 7.63
CA TRP A 73 -4.08 -0.05 8.57
C TRP A 73 -4.97 0.99 7.91
N ASN A 74 -5.20 0.92 6.59
CA ASN A 74 -6.27 1.68 5.93
C ASN A 74 -7.61 0.92 6.06
N VAL A 75 -8.36 1.24 7.10
CA VAL A 75 -9.64 0.58 7.35
C VAL A 75 -10.76 1.26 6.53
N ASN A 76 -11.63 0.48 5.90
CA ASN A 76 -12.80 1.03 5.20
C ASN A 76 -13.84 1.46 6.24
N GLY A 77 -14.04 2.78 6.37
CA GLY A 77 -14.96 3.35 7.36
C GLY A 77 -16.39 2.80 7.24
N LYS A 78 -16.89 2.51 6.02
CA LYS A 78 -18.25 1.97 5.83
C LYS A 78 -18.41 0.57 6.39
N ASP A 79 -17.43 -0.30 6.14
CA ASP A 79 -17.47 -1.67 6.66
C ASP A 79 -17.28 -1.66 8.18
N PHE A 80 -16.37 -0.82 8.70
CA PHE A 80 -16.19 -0.62 10.13
C PHE A 80 -17.46 -0.13 10.83
N ASP A 81 -18.10 0.92 10.30
CA ASP A 81 -19.34 1.46 10.85
C ASP A 81 -20.49 0.45 10.80
N SER A 82 -20.53 -0.40 9.77
CA SER A 82 -21.56 -1.45 9.69
C SER A 82 -21.49 -2.44 10.84
N ILE A 83 -20.26 -2.75 11.29
CA ILE A 83 -20.00 -3.63 12.43
C ILE A 83 -20.36 -2.92 13.73
N ARG A 84 -19.83 -1.71 13.91
CA ARG A 84 -20.05 -0.90 15.12
C ARG A 84 -21.52 -0.59 15.38
N THR A 85 -22.29 -0.35 14.33
CA THR A 85 -23.74 -0.06 14.42
C THR A 85 -24.62 -1.31 14.48
N GLY A 86 -24.05 -2.51 14.29
CA GLY A 86 -24.80 -3.76 14.20
C GLY A 86 -25.60 -3.96 12.91
N SER A 87 -25.56 -3.00 11.97
CA SER A 87 -26.24 -3.14 10.66
C SER A 87 -25.69 -4.31 9.83
N ILE A 88 -24.48 -4.78 10.13
CA ILE A 88 -23.90 -6.00 9.56
C ILE A 88 -24.74 -7.26 9.82
N ALA A 89 -25.59 -7.27 10.85
CA ALA A 89 -26.49 -8.40 11.12
C ALA A 89 -27.44 -8.69 9.96
N SER A 90 -27.81 -7.66 9.18
CA SER A 90 -28.61 -7.84 7.95
C SER A 90 -27.92 -8.70 6.90
N GLU A 91 -26.58 -8.77 6.91
CA GLU A 91 -25.81 -9.55 5.95
C GLU A 91 -25.80 -11.04 6.26
N LEU A 92 -26.14 -11.43 7.50
CA LEU A 92 -26.25 -12.84 7.93
C LEU A 92 -27.40 -13.59 7.23
N ILE A 93 -28.39 -12.86 6.71
CA ILE A 93 -29.51 -13.45 5.95
C ILE A 93 -29.03 -13.97 4.59
N ARG A 94 -27.89 -13.48 4.08
CA ARG A 94 -27.33 -13.93 2.80
C ARG A 94 -26.75 -15.34 2.95
N PRO A 95 -26.84 -16.19 1.91
CA PRO A 95 -26.31 -17.56 1.94
C PRO A 95 -24.77 -17.60 1.76
N ILE A 96 -24.04 -16.73 2.46
CA ILE A 96 -22.59 -16.62 2.43
C ILE A 96 -22.14 -16.37 3.87
N GLY A 97 -21.18 -17.18 4.36
CA GLY A 97 -20.62 -16.98 5.69
C GLY A 97 -20.03 -15.57 5.87
N LEU A 98 -20.27 -14.96 7.03
CA LEU A 98 -19.92 -13.57 7.33
C LEU A 98 -18.44 -13.27 7.07
N PHE A 99 -17.53 -14.12 7.53
CA PHE A 99 -16.10 -13.97 7.30
C PHE A 99 -15.77 -13.87 5.80
N LYS A 100 -16.30 -14.81 4.99
CA LYS A 100 -16.05 -14.83 3.54
C LYS A 100 -16.59 -13.56 2.89
N LEU A 101 -17.74 -13.07 3.34
CA LEU A 101 -18.33 -11.84 2.82
C LEU A 101 -17.47 -10.62 3.14
N ILE A 102 -17.05 -10.44 4.41
CA ILE A 102 -16.18 -9.32 4.83
C ILE A 102 -14.83 -9.41 4.13
N PHE A 103 -14.22 -10.60 4.06
CA PHE A 103 -12.96 -10.82 3.38
C PHE A 103 -13.03 -10.43 1.90
N VAL A 104 -14.06 -10.88 1.18
CA VAL A 104 -14.24 -10.57 -0.25
C VAL A 104 -14.46 -9.07 -0.47
N LYS A 105 -15.27 -8.40 0.35
CA LYS A 105 -15.42 -6.94 0.28
C LYS A 105 -14.08 -6.23 0.48
N THR A 106 -13.35 -6.63 1.52
CA THR A 106 -12.10 -5.99 1.93
C THR A 106 -11.02 -6.16 0.87
N ILE A 107 -10.82 -7.38 0.35
CA ILE A 107 -9.81 -7.64 -0.68
C ILE A 107 -10.15 -6.92 -1.99
N SER A 108 -11.44 -6.87 -2.37
CA SER A 108 -11.88 -6.14 -3.56
C SER A 108 -11.63 -4.64 -3.43
N TRP A 109 -12.01 -4.03 -2.30
CA TRP A 109 -11.77 -2.62 -2.03
C TRP A 109 -10.27 -2.30 -2.05
N ARG A 110 -9.46 -3.11 -1.38
CA ARG A 110 -8.00 -2.95 -1.30
C ARG A 110 -7.35 -3.08 -2.67
N MET A 111 -7.73 -4.09 -3.45
CA MET A 111 -7.24 -4.30 -4.81
C MET A 111 -7.57 -3.11 -5.71
N VAL A 112 -8.79 -2.59 -5.67
CA VAL A 112 -9.18 -1.42 -6.46
C VAL A 112 -8.44 -0.16 -5.99
N SER A 113 -8.32 0.05 -4.68
CA SER A 113 -7.57 1.18 -4.11
C SER A 113 -6.08 1.13 -4.51
N PHE A 114 -5.51 -0.06 -4.58
CA PHE A 114 -4.15 -0.29 -5.06
C PHE A 114 -4.03 0.06 -6.54
N LEU A 115 -4.82 -0.57 -7.41
CA LEU A 115 -4.73 -0.39 -8.86
C LEU A 115 -4.99 1.05 -9.30
N THR A 116 -5.96 1.73 -8.67
CA THR A 116 -6.31 3.13 -9.00
C THR A 116 -5.21 4.14 -8.68
N ARG A 117 -4.23 3.77 -7.85
CA ARG A 117 -3.08 4.62 -7.48
C ARG A 117 -1.77 4.13 -8.10
N ALA A 118 -1.50 2.83 -8.01
CA ALA A 118 -0.27 2.21 -8.49
C ALA A 118 -0.08 2.41 -10.00
N ILE A 119 -1.15 2.28 -10.79
CA ILE A 119 -1.08 2.43 -12.25
C ILE A 119 -0.69 3.88 -12.62
N PRO A 120 -1.41 4.94 -12.18
CA PRO A 120 -0.99 6.32 -12.44
C PRO A 120 0.41 6.65 -11.92
N ILE A 121 0.75 6.21 -10.70
CA ILE A 121 2.06 6.48 -10.10
C ILE A 121 3.17 5.82 -10.92
N PHE A 122 2.95 4.60 -11.41
CA PHE A 122 3.90 3.92 -12.29
C PHE A 122 4.17 4.73 -13.57
N PHE A 123 3.13 5.18 -14.27
CA PHE A 123 3.30 5.97 -15.49
C PHE A 123 3.96 7.32 -15.22
N ILE A 124 3.55 8.02 -14.15
CA ILE A 124 4.11 9.33 -13.79
C ILE A 124 5.58 9.18 -13.37
N ALA A 125 5.92 8.16 -12.57
CA ALA A 125 7.30 7.87 -12.20
C ALA A 125 8.16 7.61 -13.44
N PHE A 126 7.66 6.78 -14.37
CA PHE A 126 8.35 6.48 -15.62
C PHE A 126 8.60 7.75 -16.46
N ILE A 127 7.59 8.61 -16.61
CA ILE A 127 7.71 9.88 -17.33
C ILE A 127 8.69 10.82 -16.62
N LEU A 128 8.58 10.99 -15.30
CA LEU A 128 9.44 11.90 -14.54
C LEU A 128 10.91 11.52 -14.62
N ILE A 129 11.22 10.22 -14.56
CA ILE A 129 12.60 9.74 -14.66
C ILE A 129 13.20 10.06 -16.03
N HIS A 130 12.42 9.87 -17.10
CA HIS A 130 12.88 10.18 -18.46
C HIS A 130 12.92 11.68 -18.77
N LEU A 131 11.95 12.46 -18.28
CA LEU A 131 11.83 13.89 -18.56
C LEU A 131 12.88 14.74 -17.83
N LEU A 132 13.26 14.35 -16.62
CA LEU A 132 14.24 15.09 -15.82
C LEU A 132 15.69 14.80 -16.22
N SER A 133 15.94 14.06 -17.31
CA SER A 133 17.26 13.59 -17.73
C SER A 133 18.05 13.03 -16.55
N LEU A 134 17.36 12.33 -15.65
CA LEU A 134 17.97 11.49 -14.64
C LEU A 134 18.49 10.23 -15.36
N ASP A 135 19.25 10.39 -16.43
CA ASP A 135 19.75 9.31 -17.29
C ASP A 135 20.81 8.47 -16.54
N GLU A 136 21.33 8.99 -15.43
CA GLU A 136 22.09 8.23 -14.44
C GLU A 136 21.22 7.25 -13.62
N LEU A 137 19.90 7.46 -13.59
CA LEU A 137 18.93 6.61 -12.91
C LEU A 137 18.57 5.42 -13.79
N ILE A 138 19.49 4.47 -13.88
CA ILE A 138 19.27 3.24 -14.65
C ILE A 138 18.18 2.41 -13.96
N ILE A 139 16.94 2.50 -14.47
CA ILE A 139 15.88 1.56 -14.10
C ILE A 139 16.12 0.26 -14.87
N GLN A 140 16.76 -0.70 -14.21
CA GLN A 140 16.87 -2.05 -14.76
C GLN A 140 15.53 -2.76 -14.59
N LEU A 141 14.89 -3.09 -15.71
CA LEU A 141 13.69 -3.91 -15.68
C LEU A 141 14.06 -5.32 -15.16
N PRO A 142 13.35 -5.87 -14.17
CA PRO A 142 13.68 -7.19 -13.65
C PRO A 142 13.56 -8.25 -14.75
N THR A 143 14.38 -9.30 -14.66
CA THR A 143 14.17 -10.49 -15.50
C THR A 143 12.79 -11.08 -15.22
N PHE A 144 12.26 -11.82 -16.20
CA PHE A 144 10.90 -12.39 -16.12
C PHE A 144 10.67 -13.20 -14.82
N GLY A 145 11.67 -13.96 -14.36
CA GLY A 145 11.60 -14.72 -13.12
C GLY A 145 11.41 -13.83 -11.88
N TYR A 146 12.21 -12.77 -11.73
CA TYR A 146 12.08 -11.84 -10.60
C TYR A 146 10.78 -11.05 -10.65
N PHE A 147 10.32 -10.69 -11.85
CA PHE A 147 9.01 -10.05 -12.02
C PHE A 147 7.86 -10.95 -11.53
N LEU A 148 7.92 -12.26 -11.85
CA LEU A 148 6.89 -13.20 -11.38
C LEU A 148 6.93 -13.37 -9.85
N MET A 149 8.13 -13.46 -9.25
CA MET A 149 8.29 -13.49 -7.80
C MET A 149 7.75 -12.22 -7.13
N PHE A 150 7.96 -11.05 -7.75
CA PHE A 150 7.40 -9.80 -7.28
C PHE A 150 5.86 -9.83 -7.29
N LEU A 151 5.23 -10.30 -8.37
CA LEU A 151 3.76 -10.44 -8.43
C LEU A 151 3.21 -11.40 -7.38
N ILE A 152 3.91 -12.51 -7.13
CA ILE A 152 3.56 -13.47 -6.07
C ILE A 152 3.64 -12.79 -4.70
N SER A 153 4.72 -12.05 -4.42
CA SER A 153 4.91 -11.29 -3.18
C SER A 153 3.81 -10.24 -2.97
N VAL A 154 3.47 -9.47 -4.01
CA VAL A 154 2.36 -8.49 -3.95
C VAL A 154 1.03 -9.19 -3.69
N THR A 155 0.79 -10.36 -4.28
CA THR A 155 -0.43 -11.14 -4.04
C THR A 155 -0.52 -11.61 -2.59
N PHE A 156 0.56 -12.14 -2.02
CA PHE A 156 0.61 -12.51 -0.60
C PHE A 156 0.43 -11.30 0.31
N SER A 157 1.06 -10.16 -0.01
CA SER A 157 0.89 -8.91 0.72
C SER A 157 -0.56 -8.43 0.71
N LEU A 158 -1.26 -8.50 -0.43
CA LEU A 158 -2.69 -8.18 -0.52
C LEU A 158 -3.54 -9.09 0.36
N ILE A 159 -3.29 -10.39 0.36
CA ILE A 159 -4.03 -11.36 1.18
C ILE A 159 -3.76 -11.12 2.66
N LEU A 160 -2.48 -11.02 3.05
CA LEU A 160 -2.08 -10.79 4.44
C LEU A 160 -2.65 -9.47 4.96
N SER A 161 -2.54 -8.42 4.17
CA SER A 161 -3.07 -7.11 4.52
C SER A 161 -4.59 -7.14 4.72
N THR A 162 -5.30 -7.84 3.83
CA THR A 162 -6.74 -8.07 3.98
C THR A 162 -7.05 -8.82 5.28
N LEU A 163 -6.30 -9.87 5.61
CA LEU A 163 -6.51 -10.63 6.86
C LEU A 163 -6.31 -9.75 8.10
N ILE A 164 -5.28 -8.88 8.10
CA ILE A 164 -5.05 -7.94 9.21
C ILE A 164 -6.21 -6.94 9.32
N THR A 165 -6.72 -6.41 8.22
CA THR A 165 -7.89 -5.51 8.24
C THR A 165 -9.15 -6.24 8.72
N VAL A 166 -9.37 -7.49 8.31
CA VAL A 166 -10.49 -8.31 8.80
C VAL A 166 -10.34 -8.62 10.29
N LEU A 167 -9.12 -8.83 10.78
CA LEU A 167 -8.86 -8.96 12.22
C LEU A 167 -9.22 -7.67 12.97
N LEU A 168 -8.84 -6.50 12.44
CA LEU A 168 -9.22 -5.20 12.99
C LEU A 168 -10.75 -5.00 13.02
N TYR A 169 -11.46 -5.42 11.97
CA TYR A 169 -12.91 -5.45 11.94
C TYR A 169 -13.49 -6.37 13.02
N SER A 170 -12.89 -7.53 13.26
CA SER A 170 -13.33 -8.45 14.31
C SER A 170 -13.22 -7.83 15.71
N LEU A 171 -12.19 -7.01 15.96
CA LEU A 171 -12.08 -6.27 17.22
C LEU A 171 -13.22 -5.26 17.42
N ALA A 172 -13.78 -4.72 16.34
CA ALA A 172 -14.89 -3.77 16.40
C ALA A 172 -16.21 -4.39 16.92
N PHE A 173 -16.33 -5.72 16.99
CA PHE A 173 -17.45 -6.37 17.67
C PHE A 173 -17.37 -6.25 19.19
N PHE A 174 -16.18 -6.07 19.75
CA PHE A 174 -15.95 -6.00 21.20
C PHE A 174 -15.65 -4.59 21.69
N PHE A 175 -15.01 -3.77 20.86
CA PHE A 175 -14.56 -2.41 21.23
C PHE A 175 -15.34 -1.34 20.48
N THR A 176 -15.69 -0.26 21.19
CA THR A 176 -16.37 0.92 20.61
C THR A 176 -15.48 1.71 19.65
N SER A 177 -14.17 1.66 19.86
CA SER A 177 -13.16 2.27 18.99
C SER A 177 -11.98 1.33 18.80
N ILE A 178 -11.54 1.17 17.55
CA ILE A 178 -10.33 0.42 17.20
C ILE A 178 -9.16 1.33 16.80
N SER A 179 -9.31 2.65 16.91
CA SER A 179 -8.32 3.63 16.44
C SER A 179 -6.95 3.42 17.08
N ASN A 180 -6.90 3.02 18.36
CA ASN A 180 -5.66 2.72 19.06
C ASN A 180 -4.95 1.49 18.47
N PHE A 181 -5.71 0.44 18.11
CA PHE A 181 -5.14 -0.75 17.46
C PHE A 181 -4.60 -0.42 16.06
N ILE A 182 -5.34 0.38 15.28
CA ILE A 182 -4.88 0.90 13.98
C ILE A 182 -3.59 1.71 14.17
N GLY A 183 -3.54 2.60 15.16
CA GLY A 183 -2.38 3.42 15.49
C GLY A 183 -1.15 2.58 15.87
N ALA A 184 -1.33 1.55 16.70
CA ALA A 184 -0.25 0.66 17.10
C ALA A 184 0.31 -0.14 15.92
N ILE A 185 -0.57 -0.77 15.12
CA ILE A 185 -0.16 -1.55 13.94
C ILE A 185 0.51 -0.66 12.90
N SER A 186 -0.06 0.51 12.62
CA SER A 186 0.52 1.45 11.65
C SER A 186 1.89 1.94 12.10
N SER A 187 2.06 2.34 13.36
CA SER A 187 3.35 2.83 13.87
C SER A 187 4.45 1.78 13.76
N LEU A 188 4.16 0.54 14.19
CA LEU A 188 5.11 -0.58 14.08
C LEU A 188 5.44 -0.86 12.61
N ALA A 189 4.44 -0.95 11.75
CA ALA A 189 4.66 -1.27 10.35
C ALA A 189 5.39 -0.15 9.60
N PHE A 190 5.14 1.13 9.91
CA PHE A 190 5.86 2.26 9.31
C PHE A 190 7.36 2.20 9.58
N VAL A 191 7.75 1.85 10.82
CA VAL A 191 9.15 1.69 11.22
C VAL A 191 9.74 0.44 10.59
N LEU A 192 9.10 -0.72 10.74
CA LEU A 192 9.68 -2.00 10.32
C LEU A 192 9.66 -2.25 8.80
N SER A 193 8.85 -1.52 8.03
CA SER A 193 8.76 -1.70 6.57
C SER A 193 9.85 -0.99 5.77
N GLY A 194 10.63 -0.11 6.41
CA GLY A 194 11.56 0.79 5.73
C GLY A 194 10.87 1.92 4.95
N MET A 195 9.58 2.16 5.21
CA MET A 195 8.84 3.23 4.54
C MET A 195 9.32 4.63 4.94
N ILE A 196 9.91 4.79 6.13
CA ILE A 196 10.51 6.05 6.60
C ILE A 196 11.91 6.22 6.03
N ILE A 197 12.78 5.22 6.23
CA ILE A 197 14.16 5.14 5.74
C ILE A 197 14.33 3.76 5.09
N PRO A 198 14.98 3.64 3.91
CA PRO A 198 15.16 2.34 3.27
C PRO A 198 15.83 1.32 4.19
N LEU A 199 15.37 0.07 4.16
CA LEU A 199 15.85 -1.00 5.04
C LEU A 199 17.38 -1.20 4.97
N ALA A 200 18.01 -0.91 3.83
CA ALA A 200 19.46 -1.03 3.67
C ALA A 200 20.26 -0.16 4.66
N PHE A 201 19.68 0.93 5.17
CA PHE A 201 20.30 1.81 6.15
C PHE A 201 20.05 1.38 7.62
N TYR A 202 19.27 0.32 7.86
CA TYR A 202 18.97 -0.14 9.21
C TYR A 202 20.20 -0.82 9.85
N PRO A 203 20.37 -0.71 11.18
CA PRO A 203 21.41 -1.46 11.88
C PRO A 203 21.18 -2.96 11.69
N LYS A 204 22.27 -3.73 11.53
CA LYS A 204 22.21 -5.17 11.19
C LYS A 204 21.34 -5.97 12.16
N GLN A 205 21.29 -5.59 13.43
CA GLN A 205 20.50 -6.24 14.47
C GLN A 205 18.99 -6.22 14.18
N LEU A 206 18.49 -5.20 13.48
CA LEU A 206 17.07 -5.06 13.15
C LEU A 206 16.68 -5.76 11.83
N LEU A 207 17.66 -6.15 11.00
CA LEU A 207 17.41 -6.80 9.71
C LEU A 207 17.08 -8.29 9.81
N PHE A 208 17.22 -8.91 10.99
CA PHE A 208 16.96 -10.34 11.22
C PHE A 208 15.58 -10.65 11.82
N PHE A 209 14.67 -9.67 11.86
CA PHE A 209 13.26 -9.89 12.19
C PHE A 209 12.46 -10.36 10.97
#